data_AF-A0A2H9MGF9-F1
#
_entry.id   AF-A0A2H9MGF9-F1
#
_cell.length_a   1.000
_cell.length_b   1.000
_cell.length_c   1.000
_cell.angle_alpha   90.00
_cell.angle_beta   90.00
_cell.angle_gamma   90.00
#
_symmetry.space_group_name_H-M   'P 1'
#
loop_
_entity.id
_entity.type
_entity.pdbx_description
1 polymer ?
#
loop_
_entity_poly.entity_id
_entity_poly.type
_entity_poly.pdbx_seq_one_letter_code
_entity_poly.pdbx_strand_id
1 'polypeptide(L)' 'MPGELIDNHVFIKDQREASQIYNKGYHGEPMSGGGLKLTLIEAALLLELGRVEVFRNKEKISIGE' A
#
# COMPACT_ATOMS: atom_id res chain seq x y z
N MET A 1 -2.16 7.58 3.23
CA MET A 1 -1.04 7.07 2.42
C MET A 1 -1.65 6.32 1.25
N PRO A 2 -1.82 6.98 0.09
CA PRO A 2 -2.39 6.37 -1.10
C PRO A 2 -1.50 5.25 -1.67
N GLY A 3 -2.10 4.08 -1.86
CA GLY A 3 -1.55 2.96 -2.61
C GLY A 3 -2.36 2.69 -3.86
N GLU A 4 -1.70 2.34 -4.96
CA GLU A 4 -2.34 1.98 -6.22
C GLU A 4 -2.37 0.46 -6.38
N LEU A 5 -3.55 -0.13 -6.56
CA LEU A 5 -3.71 -1.55 -6.87
C LEU A 5 -3.40 -1.77 -8.36
N ILE A 6 -2.34 -2.53 -8.63
CA ILE A 6 -1.93 -2.97 -9.96
C ILE A 6 -1.73 -4.48 -9.91
N ASP A 7 -2.44 -5.21 -10.78
CA ASP A 7 -2.54 -6.67 -10.75
C ASP A 7 -2.93 -7.18 -9.36
N ASN A 8 -1.99 -7.85 -8.68
CA ASN A 8 -2.17 -8.45 -7.35
C ASN A 8 -1.30 -7.76 -6.27
N HIS A 9 -0.92 -6.50 -6.48
CA HIS A 9 -0.08 -5.76 -5.53
C HIS A 9 -0.56 -4.32 -5.38
N VAL A 10 -0.30 -3.76 -4.20
CA VAL A 10 -0.53 -2.34 -3.93
C VAL A 10 0.80 -1.62 -3.87
N PHE A 11 0.92 -0.53 -4.62
CA PHE A 11 2.15 0.24 -4.77
C PHE A 11 2.03 1.60 -4.11
N ILE A 12 2.95 1.91 -3.20
CA ILE A 12 3.10 3.23 -2.58
C ILE A 12 4.34 3.86 -3.20
N LYS A 13 4.12 4.83 -4.10
CA LYS A 13 5.20 5.42 -4.90
C LYS A 13 5.97 6.51 -4.15
N ASP A 14 5.31 7.21 -3.23
CA ASP A 14 5.96 8.25 -2.44
C ASP A 14 6.92 7.63 -1.42
N GLN A 15 8.19 8.04 -1.48
CA GLN A 15 9.25 7.46 -0.64
C GLN A 15 9.04 7.71 0.85
N ARG A 16 8.48 8.87 1.21
CA ARG A 16 8.26 9.24 2.61
C ARG A 16 7.14 8.37 3.19
N GLU A 17 6.06 8.18 2.45
CA GLU A 17 4.96 7.30 2.86
C GLU A 17 5.39 5.83 2.92
N ALA A 18 6.10 5.36 1.89
CA ALA A 18 6.69 4.02 1.85
C ALA A 18 7.56 3.74 3.09
N SER A 19 8.44 4.69 3.43
CA SER A 19 9.32 4.57 4.61
C SER A 19 8.53 4.54 5.92
N GLN A 20 7.44 5.30 6.04
CA GLN A 20 6.61 5.29 7.25
C GLN A 20 5.91 3.96 7.49
N ILE A 21 5.46 3.30 6.42
CA ILE A 21 4.81 1.99 6.52
C ILE A 21 5.84 0.90 6.80
N TYR A 22 6.94 0.89 6.03
CA TYR A 22 7.99 -0.10 6.20
C TYR A 22 8.62 -0.05 7.60
N ASN A 23 8.94 1.14 8.11
CA ASN A 23 9.58 1.27 9.42
C ASN A 23 8.64 0.99 10.61
N LYS A 24 7.32 0.90 10.40
CA LYS A 24 6.31 0.64 11.44
C LYS A 24 5.79 -0.80 11.46
N GLY A 25 6.58 -1.75 10.97
CA GLY A 25 6.22 -3.17 11.02
C GLY A 25 6.86 -4.06 9.96
N TYR A 26 7.80 -3.53 9.16
CA TYR A 26 8.43 -4.24 8.03
C TYR A 26 7.39 -4.78 7.02
N HIS A 27 6.33 -4.00 6.77
CA HIS A 27 5.33 -4.36 5.76
C HIS A 27 5.85 -4.05 4.36
N GLY A 28 5.70 -5.01 3.45
CA GLY A 28 6.03 -4.85 2.03
C GLY A 28 7.51 -4.97 1.68
N GLU A 29 7.75 -4.89 0.39
CA GLU A 29 9.08 -4.96 -0.23
C GLU A 29 9.47 -3.58 -0.77
N PRO A 30 10.56 -2.96 -0.26
CA PRO A 30 11.08 -1.72 -0.81
C PRO A 30 11.47 -1.86 -2.28
N MET A 31 11.14 -0.86 -3.08
CA MET A 31 11.41 -0.84 -4.51
C MET A 31 12.58 0.08 -4.85
N SER A 32 13.25 -0.21 -5.98
CA SER A 32 14.14 0.75 -6.63
C SER A 32 13.38 2.04 -6.92
N GLY A 33 13.89 3.17 -6.42
CA GLY A 33 13.21 4.48 -6.51
C GLY A 33 12.47 4.90 -5.23
N GLY A 34 12.54 4.09 -4.16
CA GLY A 34 12.09 4.49 -2.81
C GLY A 34 10.63 4.16 -2.49
N GLY A 35 9.86 3.60 -3.43
CA GLY A 35 8.50 3.14 -3.18
C GLY A 35 8.43 1.82 -2.41
N LEU A 36 7.21 1.36 -2.15
CA LEU A 36 6.91 0.12 -1.45
C LEU A 36 5.89 -0.71 -2.23
N LYS A 37 6.17 -1.99 -2.40
CA LYS A 37 5.23 -2.98 -2.94
C LYS A 37 4.64 -3.79 -1.80
N LEU A 38 3.32 -3.80 -1.69
CA LEU A 38 2.58 -4.63 -0.73
C LEU A 38 1.91 -5.79 -1.45
N THR A 39 1.91 -6.97 -0.83
CA THR A 39 1.00 -8.05 -1.21
C THR A 39 -0.45 -7.68 -0.88
N LEU A 40 -1.43 -8.36 -1.48
CA LEU A 40 -2.85 -8.12 -1.17
C LEU A 40 -3.17 -8.35 0.32
N ILE A 41 -2.54 -9.34 0.96
CA ILE A 41 -2.77 -9.64 2.38
C ILE A 41 -2.27 -8.49 3.26
N GLU A 42 -1.06 -7.99 3.00
CA GLU A 42 -0.51 -6.84 3.73
C GLU A 42 -1.32 -5.57 3.48
N ALA A 43 -1.70 -5.31 2.23
CA ALA A 43 -2.50 -4.15 1.87
C ALA A 43 -3.88 -4.19 2.52
N ALA A 44 -4.55 -5.34 2.54
CA ALA A 44 -5.84 -5.52 3.20
C ALA A 44 -5.74 -5.28 4.71
N LEU A 45 -4.72 -5.85 5.36
CA LEU A 45 -4.47 -5.59 6.79
C LEU A 45 -4.25 -4.10 7.07
N LEU A 46 -3.42 -3.43 6.26
CA LEU A 46 -3.12 -2.00 6.44
C LEU A 46 -4.33 -1.11 6.14
N LEU A 47 -5.21 -1.54 5.24
CA LEU A 47 -6.47 -0.87 4.92
C LEU A 47 -7.46 -0.98 6.08
N GLU A 48 -7.66 -2.19 6.65
CA GLU A 48 -8.47 -2.40 7.87
C GLU A 48 -7.99 -1.57 9.04
N LEU A 49 -6.66 -1.44 9.20
CA LEU A 49 -6.05 -0.63 10.25
C LEU A 49 -6.08 0.89 9.97
N GLY A 50 -6.65 1.32 8.84
CA GLY A 50 -6.71 2.73 8.43
C GLY A 50 -5.34 3.36 8.14
N ARG A 51 -4.33 2.54 7.84
CA ARG A 51 -2.95 2.98 7.59
C ARG A 51 -2.69 3.27 6.11
N VAL A 52 -3.37 2.57 5.21
CA VAL A 52 -3.28 2.76 3.76
C VAL A 52 -4.66 3.00 3.19
N GLU A 53 -4.75 3.85 2.17
CA GLU A 53 -5.93 3.93 1.31
C GLU A 53 -5.58 3.30 -0.02
N VAL A 54 -6.43 2.41 -0.54
CA VAL A 54 -6.15 1.72 -1.81
C VAL A 54 -7.02 2.30 -2.92
N PHE A 55 -6.41 2.54 -4.07
CA PHE A 55 -7.07 3.06 -5.27
C PHE A 55 -6.86 2.12 -6.45
N ARG A 56 -7.90 1.93 -7.26
CA ARG A 56 -7.83 1.26 -8.57
C ARG A 56 -8.41 2.22 -9.61
N ASN A 57 -7.63 2.58 -10.63
CA ASN A 57 -8.07 3.54 -11.66
C ASN A 57 -8.62 4.87 -11.10
N LYS A 58 -7.99 5.39 -10.02
CA LYS A 58 -8.40 6.59 -9.25
C LYS A 58 -9.67 6.43 -8.41
N GLU A 59 -10.32 5.27 -8.44
CA GLU A 59 -11.43 4.97 -7.54
C GLU A 59 -10.89 4.36 -6.25
N LYS A 60 -11.33 4.89 -5.11
CA LYS A 60 -10.98 4.32 -3.81
C LYS A 60 -11.73 3.01 -3.62
N ILE A 61 -11.04 1.97 -3.17
CA ILE A 61 -11.64 0.66 -2.88
C ILE A 61 -11.69 0.41 -1.38
N SER A 62 -12.74 -0.27 -0.93
CA SER A 62 -12.95 -0.70 0.45
C SER A 62 -12.93 -2.23 0.55
N ILE A 63 -12.75 -2.77 1.76
CA ILE A 63 -12.90 -4.21 1.99
C ILE A 63 -14.39 -4.52 2.13
N GLY A 64 -14.86 -5.53 1.38
CA GLY A 64 -16.25 -6.01 1.48
C GLY A 64 -17.22 -5.47 0.43
N GLU A 65 -16.74 -4.86 -0.66
CA GLU A 65 -17.54 -4.48 -1.83
C GLU A 65 -17.26 -5.37 -3.06
#